data_AF-A0A931T265-F1
#
_entry.id   AF-A0A931T265-F1
#
_cell.length_a   1.000
_cell.length_b   1.000
_cell.length_c   1.000
_cell.angle_alpha   90.00
_cell.angle_beta   90.00
_cell.angle_gamma   90.00
#
_symmetry.space_group_name_H-M   'P 1'
#
loop_
_entity.id
_entity.type
_entity.pdbx_description
1 polymer ?
#
loop_
_entity_poly.entity_id
_entity_poly.type
_entity_poly.pdbx_seq_one_letter_code
_entity_poly.pdbx_strand_id
1 'polypeptide(L)'
;MARLRATSLPRYRPEEVEAFEALVERYGRQIYNIAYRMAGNDADAKDLTQEAFIRVFRAFRRIDPAGSLESWLYRIVSNLYIDMLRRRPKVRIESLDAPIVTSKGGEVQRDVPDE
;
A
#
# COMPACT_ATOMS: atom_id res chain seq x y z
N MET A 1 6.18 2.72 37.24
CA MET A 1 4.75 3.01 36.96
C MET A 1 4.64 4.00 35.79
N ALA A 2 4.55 3.50 34.55
CA ALA A 2 4.38 4.35 33.38
C ALA A 2 2.89 4.71 33.21
N ARG A 3 2.56 6.01 33.28
CA ARG A 3 1.20 6.50 32.97
C ARG A 3 0.96 6.31 31.48
N LEU A 4 0.01 5.45 31.13
CA LEU A 4 -0.63 5.46 29.81
C LEU A 4 -1.22 6.87 29.61
N ARG A 5 -0.63 7.66 28.72
CA ARG A 5 -1.27 8.88 28.22
C ARG A 5 -2.50 8.41 27.45
N ALA A 6 -3.69 8.75 27.96
CA ALA A 6 -4.92 8.60 27.21
C ALA A 6 -4.84 9.52 26.00
N THR A 7 -4.38 8.98 24.87
CA THR A 7 -4.50 9.62 23.57
C THR A 7 -5.99 9.75 23.30
N SER A 8 -6.56 10.94 23.50
CA SER A 8 -7.95 11.23 23.14
C SER A 8 -8.09 10.99 21.64
N LEU A 9 -8.74 9.90 21.25
CA LEU A 9 -9.11 9.68 19.86
C LEU A 9 -9.98 10.86 19.40
N PRO A 10 -9.79 11.36 18.17
CA PRO A 10 -10.69 12.38 17.64
C PRO A 10 -12.13 11.86 17.68
N ARG A 11 -13.04 12.63 18.29
CA ARG A 11 -14.47 12.33 18.22
C ARG A 11 -15.00 12.80 16.87
N TYR A 12 -15.50 11.86 16.09
CA TYR A 12 -16.27 12.12 14.88
C TYR A 12 -17.73 12.29 15.26
N ARG A 13 -18.39 13.25 14.65
CA ARG A 13 -19.83 13.45 14.84
C ARG A 13 -20.60 12.43 13.97
N PRO A 14 -21.79 11.96 14.38
CA PRO A 14 -22.56 10.97 13.61
C PRO A 14 -22.74 11.33 12.13
N GLU A 15 -23.01 12.59 11.83
CA GLU A 15 -23.17 13.08 10.45
C GLU A 15 -21.89 13.00 9.61
N GLU A 16 -20.70 13.05 10.25
CA GLU A 16 -19.42 12.86 9.56
C GLU A 16 -19.21 11.38 9.19
N VAL A 17 -19.74 10.47 10.02
CA VAL A 17 -19.69 9.03 9.77
C VAL A 17 -20.65 8.68 8.63
N GLU A 18 -21.89 9.14 8.67
CA GLU A 18 -22.87 8.91 7.60
C GLU A 18 -22.39 9.45 6.24
N ALA A 19 -21.82 10.66 6.22
CA ALA A 19 -21.25 11.23 5.00
C ALA A 19 -20.08 10.39 4.45
N PHE A 20 -19.27 9.83 5.35
CA PHE A 20 -18.18 8.94 4.96
C PHE A 20 -18.70 7.58 4.45
N GLU A 21 -19.71 7.00 5.08
CA GLU A 21 -20.35 5.76 4.61
C GLU A 21 -20.89 5.92 3.19
N ALA A 22 -21.61 7.02 2.91
CA ALA A 22 -22.09 7.33 1.56
C ALA A 22 -20.95 7.47 0.53
N LEU A 23 -19.79 8.01 0.96
CA LEU A 23 -18.59 8.08 0.12
C LEU A 23 -18.02 6.68 -0.16
N VAL A 24 -17.93 5.83 0.86
CA VAL A 24 -17.46 4.44 0.72
C VAL A 24 -18.37 3.66 -0.22
N GLU A 25 -19.68 3.76 -0.07
CA GLU A 25 -20.65 3.10 -0.96
C GLU A 25 -20.49 3.55 -2.41
N ARG A 26 -20.32 4.87 -2.62
CA ARG A 26 -20.19 5.44 -3.96
C ARG A 26 -18.88 5.07 -4.65
N TYR A 27 -17.75 5.14 -3.94
CA TYR A 27 -16.42 5.04 -4.54
C TYR A 27 -15.69 3.72 -4.25
N GLY A 28 -16.20 2.87 -3.36
CA GLY A 28 -15.55 1.63 -2.93
C GLY A 28 -15.21 0.69 -4.07
N ARG A 29 -16.18 0.45 -4.97
CA ARG A 29 -15.94 -0.40 -6.16
C ARG A 29 -14.89 0.19 -7.09
N GLN A 30 -14.91 1.51 -7.30
CA GLN A 30 -13.95 2.18 -8.18
C GLN A 30 -12.53 2.12 -7.62
N ILE A 31 -12.36 2.44 -6.33
CA ILE A 31 -11.07 2.38 -5.63
C ILE A 31 -10.52 0.96 -5.65
N TYR A 32 -11.37 -0.03 -5.34
CA TYR A 32 -11.00 -1.43 -5.39
C TYR A 32 -10.53 -1.85 -6.79
N ASN A 33 -11.27 -1.48 -7.83
CA ASN A 33 -10.90 -1.81 -9.21
C ASN A 33 -9.55 -1.18 -9.62
N ILE A 34 -9.27 0.04 -9.19
CA ILE A 34 -7.97 0.70 -9.43
C ILE A 34 -6.87 -0.07 -8.69
N ALA A 35 -7.06 -0.32 -7.38
CA ALA A 35 -6.10 -1.05 -6.57
C ALA A 35 -5.82 -2.46 -7.13
N TYR A 36 -6.86 -3.16 -7.59
CA TYR A 36 -6.74 -4.48 -8.20
C TYR A 36 -5.95 -4.46 -9.50
N ARG A 37 -6.21 -3.49 -10.39
CA ARG A 37 -5.44 -3.32 -11.63
C ARG A 37 -3.97 -3.00 -11.36
N MET A 38 -3.66 -2.29 -10.27
CA MET A 38 -2.28 -1.97 -9.90
C MET A 38 -1.58 -3.16 -9.23
N ALA A 39 -2.23 -3.82 -8.28
CA ALA A 39 -1.62 -4.86 -7.46
C ALA A 39 -1.60 -6.25 -8.10
N GLY A 40 -2.53 -6.53 -9.02
CA GLY A 40 -2.62 -7.80 -9.75
C GLY A 40 -3.13 -8.98 -8.92
N ASN A 41 -3.51 -8.79 -7.66
CA ASN A 41 -4.10 -9.82 -6.80
C ASN A 41 -5.10 -9.22 -5.80
N ASP A 42 -6.03 -10.05 -5.34
CA ASP A 42 -7.15 -9.67 -4.46
C ASP A 42 -6.70 -9.21 -3.07
N ALA A 43 -5.70 -9.87 -2.48
CA ALA A 43 -5.24 -9.58 -1.13
C ALA A 43 -4.66 -8.16 -1.02
N ASP A 44 -3.67 -7.84 -1.85
CA ASP A 44 -3.08 -6.51 -1.90
C ASP A 44 -4.10 -5.43 -2.29
N ALA A 45 -5.03 -5.76 -3.19
CA ALA A 45 -6.08 -4.82 -3.61
C ALA A 45 -7.00 -4.43 -2.45
N LYS A 46 -7.41 -5.39 -1.62
CA LYS A 46 -8.23 -5.14 -0.42
C LYS A 46 -7.46 -4.31 0.60
N ASP A 47 -6.18 -4.59 0.82
CA ASP A 47 -5.35 -3.85 1.77
C ASP A 47 -5.15 -2.39 1.32
N LEU A 48 -4.82 -2.18 0.05
CA LEU A 48 -4.69 -0.84 -0.53
C LEU A 48 -6.00 -0.05 -0.46
N THR A 49 -7.12 -0.71 -0.72
CA THR A 49 -8.46 -0.09 -0.67
C THR A 49 -8.79 0.38 0.75
N GLN A 50 -8.55 -0.47 1.76
CA GLN A 50 -8.81 -0.13 3.15
C GLN A 50 -7.92 1.02 3.63
N GLU A 51 -6.61 0.95 3.38
CA GLU A 51 -5.67 1.99 3.78
C GLU A 51 -5.99 3.32 3.07
N ALA A 52 -6.44 3.27 1.81
CA ALA A 52 -6.90 4.46 1.10
C ALA A 52 -8.09 5.11 1.81
N PHE A 53 -9.11 4.33 2.18
CA PHE A 53 -10.27 4.84 2.91
C PHE A 53 -9.92 5.39 4.30
N ILE A 54 -8.97 4.78 5.00
CA ILE A 54 -8.48 5.31 6.28
C ILE A 54 -7.82 6.68 6.08
N ARG A 55 -6.98 6.83 5.05
CA ARG A 55 -6.38 8.13 4.71
C ARG A 55 -7.44 9.16 4.32
N VAL A 56 -8.46 8.74 3.57
CA VAL A 56 -9.58 9.59 3.19
C VAL A 56 -10.32 10.08 4.42
N PHE A 57 -10.70 9.17 5.32
CA PHE A 57 -11.43 9.51 6.55
C PHE A 57 -10.66 10.49 7.44
N ARG A 58 -9.34 10.31 7.57
CA ARG A 58 -8.46 11.21 8.34
C ARG A 58 -8.33 12.59 7.68
N ALA A 59 -8.36 12.66 6.36
CA ALA A 59 -8.26 13.90 5.61
C ALA A 59 -9.62 14.59 5.41
N PHE A 60 -10.74 13.86 5.56
CA PHE A 60 -12.10 14.29 5.22
C PHE A 60 -12.48 15.68 5.76
N ARG A 61 -12.10 16.00 7.00
CA ARG A 61 -12.38 17.29 7.64
C ARG A 61 -11.54 18.47 7.12
N ARG A 62 -10.50 18.20 6.34
CA ARG A 62 -9.50 19.19 5.89
C ARG A 62 -9.47 19.34 4.37
N ILE A 63 -10.31 18.61 3.65
CA ILE A 63 -10.27 18.59 2.19
C ILE A 63 -11.07 19.77 1.66
N ASP A 64 -10.35 20.68 1.04
CA ASP A 64 -10.82 21.46 -0.09
C ASP A 64 -10.10 20.87 -1.32
N PRO A 65 -10.76 20.00 -2.11
CA PRO A 65 -10.10 19.39 -3.23
C PRO A 65 -9.97 20.46 -4.31
N ALA A 66 -8.75 20.94 -4.55
CA ALA A 66 -8.44 21.84 -5.67
C ALA A 66 -8.72 21.23 -7.08
N GLY A 67 -9.43 20.10 -7.14
CA GLY A 67 -9.80 19.30 -8.31
C GLY A 67 -10.93 18.32 -7.95
N SER A 68 -11.20 17.32 -8.81
CA SER A 68 -12.27 16.35 -8.51
C SER A 68 -11.89 15.39 -7.37
N LEU A 69 -12.89 14.97 -6.61
CA LEU A 69 -12.75 13.94 -5.57
C LEU A 69 -12.12 12.66 -6.14
N GLU A 70 -12.49 12.28 -7.36
CA GLU A 70 -11.96 11.11 -8.06
C GLU A 70 -10.46 11.19 -8.32
N SER A 71 -9.97 12.33 -8.82
CA SER A 71 -8.53 12.54 -9.06
C SER A 71 -7.72 12.48 -7.76
N TRP A 72 -8.28 13.02 -6.68
CA TRP A 72 -7.65 12.96 -5.38
C TRP A 72 -7.63 11.53 -4.81
N LEU A 73 -8.72 10.78 -4.89
CA LEU A 73 -8.79 9.37 -4.51
C LEU A 73 -7.79 8.51 -5.30
N TYR A 74 -7.71 8.71 -6.62
CA TYR A 74 -6.73 8.04 -7.47
C TYR A 74 -5.28 8.30 -7.00
N ARG A 75 -4.97 9.55 -6.63
CA ARG A 75 -3.65 9.93 -6.12
C ARG A 75 -3.32 9.23 -4.80
N ILE A 76 -4.29 9.08 -3.89
CA ILE A 76 -4.09 8.35 -2.62
C ILE A 76 -3.73 6.90 -2.89
N VAL A 77 -4.54 6.20 -3.69
CA VAL A 77 -4.34 4.78 -4.02
C VAL A 77 -2.99 4.57 -4.72
N SER A 78 -2.68 5.44 -5.69
CA SER A 78 -1.42 5.35 -6.43
C SER A 78 -0.20 5.54 -5.54
N ASN A 79 -0.24 6.52 -4.63
CA ASN A 79 0.85 6.76 -3.68
C ASN A 79 1.01 5.58 -2.72
N LEU A 80 -0.10 5.01 -2.23
CA LEU A 80 -0.08 3.83 -1.38
C LEU A 80 0.54 2.62 -2.07
N TYR A 81 0.18 2.39 -3.33
CA TYR A 81 0.76 1.32 -4.13
C TYR A 81 2.27 1.51 -4.34
N ILE A 82 2.72 2.73 -4.66
CA ILE A 82 4.15 3.04 -4.79
C ILE A 82 4.89 2.79 -3.46
N ASP A 83 4.32 3.21 -2.34
CA ASP A 83 4.89 2.97 -1.01
C ASP A 83 4.99 1.47 -0.69
N MET A 84 3.96 0.69 -1.05
CA MET A 84 3.98 -0.77 -0.93
C MET A 84 5.11 -1.37 -1.77
N LEU A 85 5.24 -0.99 -3.04
CA LEU A 85 6.32 -1.48 -3.92
C LEU A 85 7.71 -1.14 -3.37
N ARG A 86 7.90 0.04 -2.78
CA ARG A 86 9.17 0.44 -2.16
C ARG A 86 9.53 -0.39 -0.94
N ARG A 87 8.53 -0.92 -0.22
CA ARG A 87 8.72 -1.77 0.97
C ARG A 87 8.92 -3.24 0.62
N ARG A 88 8.53 -3.66 -0.58
CA ARG A 88 8.76 -5.04 -1.03
C ARG A 88 10.27 -5.31 -1.07
N PRO A 89 10.74 -6.44 -0.51
CA PRO A 89 12.13 -6.80 -0.63
C PRO A 89 12.47 -6.87 -2.12
N LYS A 90 13.47 -6.09 -2.53
CA LYS A 90 13.99 -6.20 -3.90
C LYS A 90 14.49 -7.62 -4.06
N VAL A 91 13.99 -8.33 -5.06
CA VAL A 91 14.60 -9.59 -5.49
C VAL A 91 16.06 -9.26 -5.78
N ARG A 92 16.98 -9.94 -5.09
CA ARG A 92 18.40 -9.82 -5.41
C ARG A 92 18.56 -10.42 -6.80
N ILE A 93 18.78 -9.55 -7.78
CA ILE A 93 19.21 -9.97 -9.11
C ILE A 93 20.70 -10.26 -8.96
N GLU A 94 21.03 -11.52 -8.70
CA GLU A 94 22.41 -11.99 -8.74
C GLU A 94 22.74 -12.39 -10.17
N SER A 95 23.95 -12.05 -10.64
CA SER A 95 24.40 -12.51 -11.96
C SER A 95 24.46 -14.04 -11.97
N LEU A 96 24.09 -14.67 -13.08
CA LEU A 96 24.31 -16.11 -13.25
C LEU A 96 25.80 -16.46 -13.18
N ASP A 97 26.65 -15.52 -13.60
CA ASP A 97 28.11 -15.63 -13.55
C ASP A 97 28.70 -15.28 -12.18
N ALA A 98 27.87 -14.93 -11.18
CA ALA A 98 28.36 -14.64 -9.85
C ALA A 98 28.89 -15.93 -9.19
N PRO A 99 30.12 -15.95 -8.66
CA PRO A 99 30.68 -17.12 -8.01
C PRO A 99 29.86 -17.48 -6.76
N ILE A 100 29.57 -18.77 -6.59
CA ILE A 100 28.91 -19.25 -5.37
C ILE A 100 29.98 -19.36 -4.29
N VAL A 101 29.86 -18.55 -3.24
CA VAL A 101 30.71 -18.69 -2.05
C VAL A 101 30.23 -19.89 -1.25
N THR A 102 31.05 -20.94 -1.21
CA THR A 102 30.79 -22.15 -0.43
C THR A 102 30.93 -21.87 1.07
N SER A 103 30.33 -22.70 1.91
CA SER A 103 30.42 -22.61 3.38
C SER A 103 31.85 -22.72 3.93
N LYS A 104 32.82 -23.12 3.11
CA LYS A 104 34.26 -23.16 3.43
C LYS A 104 35.06 -21.97 2.89
N GLY A 105 34.39 -20.96 2.35
CA GLY A 105 35.04 -19.75 1.79
C GLY A 105 35.68 -19.94 0.41
N GLY A 106 35.47 -21.09 -0.24
CA GLY A 106 35.88 -21.29 -1.63
C GLY A 106 34.82 -20.75 -2.60
N GLU A 107 35.26 -20.09 -3.67
CA GLU A 107 34.39 -19.65 -4.77
C GLU A 107 34.27 -20.76 -5.82
N VAL A 108 33.03 -21.09 -6.21
CA VAL A 108 32.76 -22.07 -7.29
C VAL A 108 32.06 -21.34 -8.44
N GLN A 109 32.66 -21.39 -9.63
CA GLN A 109 32.01 -20.93 -10.86
C GLN A 109 30.86 -21.88 -11.22
N ARG A 110 29.75 -21.29 -11.66
CA ARG A 110 28.62 -22.04 -12.20
C ARG A 110 28.95 -22.46 -13.63
N ASP A 111 29.52 -23.64 -13.80
CA ASP A 111 29.62 -24.26 -15.12
C ASP A 111 28.32 -25.01 -15.43
N VAL A 112 27.74 -24.74 -16.59
CA VAL A 112 26.66 -25.55 -17.15
C VAL A 112 27.31 -26.80 -17.74
N PRO A 113 26.89 -28.02 -17.37
CA PRO A 113 27.45 -29.23 -17.97
C PRO A 113 27.17 -29.21 -19.47
N ASP A 114 28.22 -29.34 -20.29
CA ASP A 114 28.06 -29.69 -21.70
C ASP A 114 27.59 -31.16 -21.75
N GLU A 115 26.46 -31.41 -22.42
CA GLU A 115 25.90 -32.76 -22.63
C GLU A 115 26.84 -33.70 -23.41
#